data_AF-A0A2A4NVC9-F1
#
_entry.id   AF-A0A2A4NVC9-F1
#
_cell.length_a   1.000
_cell.length_b   1.000
_cell.length_c   1.000
_cell.angle_alpha   90.00
_cell.angle_beta   90.00
_cell.angle_gamma   90.00
#
_symmetry.space_group_name_H-M   'P 1'
#
loop_
_entity.id
_entity.type
_entity.pdbx_description
1 polymer ?
#
loop_
_entity_poly.entity_id
_entity_poly.type
_entity_poly.pdbx_seq_one_letter_code
_entity_poly.pdbx_strand_id
1 'polypeptide(L)'
;YNFAGQSYKAQARVREVLTKLYSATPDGYCGDEDNGQTSAWYVFSSLGFYPVTPGVDQYVIGSPLFEKATLYLENGNTFEITSKNNSKDNFYIQGASLNGRNYSNTYLNFDDIQKGGSLLFEMGNTPNKSWGANAEDVPYSLSTDKK
;
A
#
# COMPACT_ATOMS: atom_id res chain seq x y z
N TYR A 1 -10.09 -7.09 0.54
CA TYR A 1 -10.21 -7.23 -0.92
C TYR A 1 -9.01 -7.93 -1.55
N ASN A 2 -7.78 -7.58 -1.16
CA ASN A 2 -6.56 -8.23 -1.67
C ASN A 2 -6.59 -9.76 -1.51
N PHE A 3 -6.93 -10.25 -0.31
CA PHE A 3 -7.15 -11.66 0.00
C PHE A 3 -8.17 -12.40 -0.90
N ALA A 4 -9.02 -11.67 -1.62
CA ALA A 4 -10.03 -12.22 -2.52
C ALA A 4 -9.68 -12.01 -4.01
N GLY A 5 -8.43 -11.67 -4.34
CA GLY A 5 -7.98 -11.41 -5.72
C GLY A 5 -8.62 -10.17 -6.35
N GLN A 6 -9.08 -9.21 -5.53
CA GLN A 6 -9.78 -8.00 -6.00
C GLN A 6 -9.13 -6.73 -5.44
N SER A 7 -7.80 -6.66 -5.44
CA SER A 7 -7.00 -5.54 -4.89
C SER A 7 -7.44 -4.15 -5.39
N TYR A 8 -7.87 -4.03 -6.64
CA TYR A 8 -8.42 -2.79 -7.21
C TYR A 8 -9.58 -2.20 -6.39
N LYS A 9 -10.39 -3.02 -5.72
CA LYS A 9 -11.45 -2.52 -4.83
C LYS A 9 -10.89 -1.90 -3.55
N ALA A 10 -9.79 -2.44 -3.00
CA ALA A 10 -9.09 -1.80 -1.89
C ALA A 10 -8.49 -0.47 -2.32
N GLN A 11 -7.83 -0.42 -3.48
CA GLN A 11 -7.22 0.80 -4.02
C GLN A 11 -8.24 1.95 -4.08
N ALA A 12 -9.43 1.71 -4.63
CA ALA A 12 -10.50 2.70 -4.69
C ALA A 12 -10.97 3.17 -3.31
N ARG A 13 -11.21 2.23 -2.37
CA ARG A 13 -11.72 2.57 -1.03
C ARG A 13 -10.69 3.26 -0.16
N VAL A 14 -9.44 2.83 -0.20
CA VAL A 14 -8.34 3.48 0.53
C VAL A 14 -8.18 4.92 0.04
N ARG A 15 -8.18 5.14 -1.29
CA ARG A 15 -8.08 6.50 -1.84
C ARG A 15 -9.27 7.38 -1.46
N GLU A 16 -10.48 6.83 -1.47
CA GLU A 16 -11.68 7.54 -1.02
C GLU A 16 -11.57 7.96 0.45
N VAL A 17 -11.16 7.06 1.34
CA VAL A 17 -11.02 7.36 2.77
C VAL A 17 -9.96 8.44 3.01
N LEU A 18 -8.76 8.28 2.42
CA LEU A 18 -7.67 9.24 2.55
C LEU A 18 -8.05 10.66 2.12
N THR A 19 -8.93 10.80 1.12
CA THR A 19 -9.28 12.10 0.54
C THR A 19 -10.56 12.72 1.08
N LYS A 20 -11.41 11.94 1.76
CA LYS A 20 -12.69 12.42 2.32
C LYS A 20 -12.72 12.52 3.82
N LEU A 21 -11.98 11.66 4.54
CA LEU A 21 -12.11 11.52 6.00
C LEU A 21 -10.94 12.18 6.76
N TYR A 22 -10.02 12.82 6.05
CA TYR A 22 -8.88 13.53 6.59
C TYR A 22 -8.75 14.91 5.92
N SER A 23 -8.62 15.96 6.72
CA SER A 23 -8.28 17.31 6.25
C SER A 23 -7.29 18.00 7.19
N ALA A 24 -6.57 18.99 6.66
CA ALA A 24 -5.63 19.80 7.45
C ALA A 24 -6.32 20.99 8.14
N THR A 25 -7.55 20.79 8.63
CA THR A 25 -8.36 21.79 9.35
C THR A 25 -8.52 21.38 10.81
N PRO A 26 -8.91 22.30 11.73
CA PRO A 26 -9.08 21.97 13.14
C PRO A 26 -10.10 20.85 13.42
N ASP A 27 -11.04 20.62 12.52
CA ASP A 27 -12.07 19.56 12.53
C ASP A 27 -11.73 18.39 11.59
N GLY A 28 -10.46 18.17 11.30
CA GLY A 28 -10.04 17.39 10.13
C GLY A 28 -10.07 15.88 10.26
N TYR A 29 -10.50 15.31 11.38
CA TYR A 29 -10.71 13.87 11.54
C TYR A 29 -12.21 13.55 11.50
N CYS A 30 -12.55 12.39 10.94
CA CYS A 30 -13.93 11.90 10.93
C CYS A 30 -14.41 11.27 12.25
N GLY A 31 -13.58 11.29 13.30
CA GLY A 31 -13.80 10.66 14.59
C GLY A 31 -12.63 10.94 15.54
N ASP A 32 -12.56 10.21 16.65
CA ASP A 32 -11.48 10.34 17.62
C ASP A 32 -10.13 9.92 17.00
N GLU A 33 -9.07 10.63 17.39
CA GLU A 33 -7.71 10.41 16.89
C GLU A 33 -7.09 9.12 17.44
N ASP A 34 -7.57 8.67 18.60
CA ASP A 34 -7.18 7.41 19.27
C ASP A 34 -5.67 7.22 19.44
N ASN A 35 -5.03 8.20 20.08
CA ASN A 35 -3.66 8.12 20.57
C ASN A 35 -2.61 7.78 19.49
N GLY A 36 -2.79 8.29 18.28
CA GLY A 36 -1.92 8.03 17.14
C GLY A 36 -2.43 6.95 16.18
N GLN A 37 -3.44 6.16 16.54
CA GLN A 37 -3.91 5.06 15.69
C GLN A 37 -4.52 5.58 14.38
N THR A 38 -5.46 6.52 14.47
CA THR A 38 -6.12 7.10 13.28
C THR A 38 -5.12 7.87 12.43
N SER A 39 -4.18 8.58 13.06
CA SER A 39 -3.08 9.26 12.36
C SER A 39 -2.13 8.29 11.65
N ALA A 40 -1.69 7.22 12.32
CA ALA A 40 -0.80 6.21 11.75
C ALA A 40 -1.45 5.48 10.57
N TRP A 41 -2.77 5.26 10.62
CA TRP A 41 -3.52 4.73 9.49
C TRP A 41 -3.36 5.60 8.24
N TYR A 42 -3.47 6.92 8.38
CA TYR A 42 -3.25 7.86 7.28
C TYR A 42 -1.81 7.78 6.74
N VAL A 43 -0.82 7.74 7.63
CA VAL A 43 0.61 7.64 7.25
C VAL A 43 0.87 6.40 6.42
N PHE A 44 0.54 5.21 6.93
CA PHE A 44 0.76 3.94 6.22
C PHE A 44 -0.02 3.91 4.89
N SER A 45 -1.30 4.24 4.93
CA SER A 45 -2.16 4.20 3.74
C SER A 45 -1.68 5.19 2.67
N SER A 46 -1.13 6.35 3.05
CA SER A 46 -0.55 7.33 2.13
C SER A 46 0.73 6.83 1.46
N LEU A 47 1.54 6.04 2.16
CA LEU A 47 2.70 5.34 1.59
C LEU A 47 2.29 4.23 0.60
N GLY A 48 1.04 3.74 0.71
CA GLY A 48 0.46 2.76 -0.20
C GLY A 48 0.46 1.33 0.32
N PHE A 49 0.71 1.09 1.61
CA PHE A 49 0.61 -0.23 2.24
C PHE A 49 0.24 -0.15 3.72
N TYR A 50 -0.28 -1.25 4.30
CA TYR A 50 -0.72 -1.27 5.70
C TYR A 50 -0.46 -2.63 6.38
N PRO A 51 -0.01 -2.67 7.65
CA PRO A 51 0.21 -3.93 8.39
C PRO A 51 -1.13 -4.52 8.89
N VAL A 52 -1.84 -5.27 8.02
CA VAL A 52 -3.16 -5.83 8.35
C VAL A 52 -3.10 -6.84 9.50
N THR A 53 -2.03 -7.64 9.57
CA THR A 53 -1.86 -8.69 10.58
C THR A 53 -0.54 -8.49 11.32
N PRO A 54 -0.47 -7.57 12.31
CA PRO A 54 0.73 -7.41 13.13
C PRO A 54 1.18 -8.74 13.73
N GLY A 55 2.47 -9.06 13.60
CA GLY A 55 3.05 -10.36 13.92
C GLY A 55 3.37 -11.22 12.68
N VAL A 56 2.80 -10.89 11.52
CA VAL A 56 3.24 -11.37 10.21
C VAL A 56 4.12 -10.29 9.57
N ASP A 57 5.15 -10.71 8.84
CA ASP A 57 6.14 -9.85 8.19
C ASP A 57 5.63 -9.22 6.88
N GLN A 58 4.33 -8.96 6.75
CA GLN A 58 3.72 -8.49 5.51
C GLN A 58 2.93 -7.19 5.70
N TYR A 59 3.14 -6.26 4.76
CA TYR A 59 2.36 -5.05 4.59
C TYR A 59 1.46 -5.18 3.36
N VAL A 60 0.15 -5.13 3.53
CA VAL A 60 -0.81 -5.29 2.43
C VAL A 60 -0.89 -4.00 1.62
N ILE A 61 -0.72 -4.10 0.30
CA ILE A 61 -0.67 -2.95 -0.61
C ILE A 61 -2.08 -2.36 -0.78
N GLY A 62 -2.17 -1.04 -0.62
CA GLY A 62 -3.34 -0.22 -0.88
C GLY A 62 -3.20 0.56 -2.19
N SER A 63 -3.32 1.89 -2.12
CA SER A 63 -3.05 2.81 -3.24
C SER A 63 -2.27 4.02 -2.71
N PRO A 64 -1.03 4.26 -3.19
CA PRO A 64 -0.18 5.34 -2.68
C PRO A 64 -0.80 6.71 -2.97
N LEU A 65 -0.65 7.67 -2.04
CA LEU A 65 -1.21 9.02 -2.20
C LEU A 65 -0.29 9.97 -2.97
N PHE A 66 1.02 9.80 -2.82
CA PHE A 66 2.04 10.69 -3.39
C PHE A 66 2.70 10.10 -4.63
N GLU A 67 3.28 10.96 -5.47
CA GLU A 67 4.11 10.55 -6.61
C GLU A 67 5.43 9.91 -6.16
N LYS A 68 5.99 10.37 -5.04
CA LYS A 68 7.21 9.81 -4.46
C LYS A 68 7.16 9.91 -2.93
N ALA A 69 7.61 8.85 -2.26
CA ALA A 69 7.91 8.83 -0.83
C ALA A 69 9.26 8.14 -0.61
N THR A 70 10.03 8.62 0.36
CA THR A 70 11.34 8.06 0.69
C THR A 70 11.37 7.74 2.18
N LEU A 71 11.66 6.48 2.51
CA LEU A 71 11.81 6.00 3.87
C LEU A 71 13.30 5.92 4.21
N TYR A 72 13.73 6.68 5.22
CA TYR A 72 15.05 6.55 5.82
C TYR A 72 14.94 5.62 7.02
N LEU A 73 15.61 4.47 6.95
CA LEU A 73 15.48 3.41 7.94
C LEU A 73 16.57 3.54 9.01
N GLU A 74 16.29 3.05 10.21
CA GLU A 74 17.23 3.12 11.35
C GLU A 74 18.54 2.37 11.08
N ASN A 75 18.52 1.35 10.22
CA ASN A 75 19.71 0.61 9.80
C ASN A 75 20.59 1.36 8.78
N GLY A 76 20.22 2.60 8.42
CA GLY A 76 20.93 3.43 7.44
C GLY A 76 20.52 3.20 5.98
N ASN A 77 19.70 2.19 5.70
CA ASN A 77 19.19 1.95 4.35
C ASN A 77 18.08 2.95 4.00
N THR A 78 17.87 3.11 2.69
CA THR A 78 16.79 3.95 2.15
C THR A 78 15.90 3.10 1.26
N PHE A 79 14.58 3.23 1.43
CA PHE A 79 13.58 2.59 0.57
C PHE A 79 12.71 3.66 -0.09
N GLU A 80 12.71 3.69 -1.42
CA GLU A 80 11.96 4.67 -2.21
C GLU A 80 10.71 4.06 -2.82
N ILE A 81 9.58 4.73 -2.66
CA ILE A 81 8.30 4.38 -3.26
C ILE A 81 7.99 5.44 -4.32
N THR A 82 7.85 5.04 -5.57
CA THR A 82 7.50 5.94 -6.69
C THR A 82 6.20 5.47 -7.32
N SER A 83 5.29 6.40 -7.59
CA SER A 83 3.97 6.13 -8.17
C SER A 83 3.83 6.93 -9.46
N LYS A 84 4.24 6.34 -10.58
CA LYS A 84 4.23 6.99 -11.89
C LYS A 84 2.79 7.25 -12.34
N ASN A 85 2.53 8.46 -12.82
CA ASN A 85 1.21 8.94 -13.23
C ASN A 85 0.17 9.04 -12.09
N ASN A 86 0.59 9.04 -10.83
CA ASN A 86 -0.35 9.18 -9.71
C ASN A 86 -1.08 10.52 -9.77
N SER A 87 -2.40 10.51 -9.63
CA SER A 87 -3.21 11.73 -9.62
C SER A 87 -4.51 11.49 -8.85
N LYS A 88 -5.38 12.50 -8.78
CA LYS A 88 -6.73 12.35 -8.22
C LYS A 88 -7.56 11.29 -8.97
N ASP A 89 -7.34 11.15 -10.27
CA ASP A 89 -8.07 10.21 -11.13
C ASP A 89 -7.30 8.89 -11.32
N ASN A 90 -5.97 8.93 -11.22
CA ASN A 90 -5.09 7.78 -11.42
C ASN A 90 -4.67 7.17 -10.09
N PHE A 91 -5.50 6.31 -9.53
CA PHE A 91 -5.25 5.64 -8.24
C PHE A 91 -5.29 4.11 -8.32
N TYR A 92 -5.51 3.53 -9.50
CA TYR A 92 -5.42 2.09 -9.70
C TYR A 92 -4.03 1.67 -10.14
N ILE A 93 -3.47 0.67 -9.46
CA ILE A 93 -2.18 0.09 -9.83
C ILE A 93 -2.37 -0.75 -11.09
N GLN A 94 -1.63 -0.42 -12.14
CA GLN A 94 -1.58 -1.14 -13.42
C GLN A 94 -0.46 -2.18 -13.44
N GLY A 95 0.62 -1.91 -12.72
CA GLY A 95 1.75 -2.81 -12.55
C GLY A 95 2.67 -2.28 -11.45
N ALA A 96 3.57 -3.14 -10.97
CA ALA A 96 4.58 -2.76 -10.00
C ALA A 96 5.93 -3.41 -10.32
N SER A 97 7.00 -2.77 -9.90
CA SER A 97 8.32 -3.39 -9.86
C SER A 97 9.02 -3.13 -8.55
N LEU A 98 9.65 -4.16 -7.99
CA LEU A 98 10.46 -4.10 -6.78
C LEU A 98 11.92 -4.30 -7.18
N ASN A 99 12.75 -3.30 -6.93
CA ASN A 99 14.17 -3.28 -7.32
C ASN A 99 14.37 -3.59 -8.81
N GLY A 100 13.50 -3.02 -9.66
CA GLY A 100 13.52 -3.17 -11.13
C GLY A 100 12.99 -4.50 -11.65
N ARG A 101 12.50 -5.40 -10.79
CA ARG A 101 11.91 -6.69 -11.18
C ARG A 101 10.39 -6.63 -11.10
N ASN A 102 9.70 -7.26 -12.05
CA ASN A 102 8.24 -7.33 -12.05
C ASN A 102 7.70 -7.85 -10.70
N TYR A 103 6.67 -7.19 -10.18
CA TYR A 103 6.09 -7.47 -8.88
C TYR A 103 4.57 -7.55 -8.97
N SER A 104 4.00 -8.71 -8.69
CA SER A 104 2.55 -8.98 -8.76
C SER A 104 1.89 -9.13 -7.39
N ASN A 105 2.67 -9.39 -6.33
CA ASN A 105 2.14 -9.57 -4.99
C ASN A 105 1.41 -8.32 -4.52
N THR A 106 0.29 -8.54 -3.82
CA THR A 106 -0.54 -7.47 -3.23
C THR A 106 -0.17 -7.15 -1.78
N TYR A 107 1.05 -7.52 -1.40
CA TYR A 107 1.69 -7.26 -0.12
C TYR A 107 3.19 -7.00 -0.36
N LEU A 108 3.90 -6.43 0.62
CA LEU A 108 5.36 -6.30 0.68
C LEU A 108 5.86 -7.03 1.91
N ASN A 109 7.01 -7.71 1.82
CA ASN A 109 7.63 -8.27 3.03
C ASN A 109 8.41 -7.19 3.77
N PHE A 110 8.48 -7.32 5.10
CA PHE A 110 9.29 -6.45 5.95
C PHE A 110 10.76 -6.43 5.51
N ASP A 111 11.32 -7.60 5.21
CA ASP A 111 12.71 -7.74 4.77
C ASP A 111 12.99 -7.04 3.44
N ASP A 112 12.01 -6.96 2.54
CA ASP A 112 12.16 -6.24 1.26
C ASP A 112 12.33 -4.73 1.50
N ILE A 113 11.61 -4.18 2.48
CA ILE A 113 11.75 -2.79 2.90
C ILE A 113 13.06 -2.58 3.65
N GLN A 114 13.38 -3.45 4.62
CA GLN A 114 14.59 -3.31 5.45
C GLN A 114 15.90 -3.33 4.66
N LYS A 115 15.95 -4.07 3.54
CA LYS A 115 17.10 -4.09 2.62
C LYS A 115 17.25 -2.80 1.83
N GLY A 116 16.27 -1.90 1.87
CA GLY A 116 16.22 -0.68 1.06
C GLY A 116 15.95 -0.97 -0.42
N GLY A 117 16.25 0.02 -1.26
CA GLY A 117 16.03 -0.04 -2.70
C GLY A 117 14.78 0.72 -3.13
N SER A 118 14.02 0.19 -4.08
CA SER A 118 12.89 0.91 -4.66
C SER A 118 11.69 0.05 -5.04
N LEU A 119 10.51 0.60 -4.85
CA LEU A 119 9.23 0.11 -5.32
C LEU A 119 8.61 1.14 -6.27
N LEU A 120 8.35 0.72 -7.51
CA LEU A 120 7.71 1.55 -8.51
C LEU A 120 6.31 1.00 -8.78
N PHE A 121 5.29 1.83 -8.64
CA PHE A 121 3.95 1.60 -9.13
C PHE A 121 3.70 2.36 -10.43
N GLU A 122 3.06 1.71 -11.39
CA GLU A 122 2.46 2.38 -12.55
C GLU A 122 0.97 2.58 -12.29
N MET A 123 0.50 3.83 -12.27
CA MET A 123 -0.88 4.18 -11.92
C MET A 123 -1.73 4.43 -13.17
N GLY A 124 -3.04 4.19 -13.05
CA GLY A 124 -4.04 4.43 -14.09
C GLY A 124 -5.42 4.76 -13.53
N ASN A 125 -6.32 5.24 -14.38
CA ASN A 125 -7.68 5.66 -14.01
C ASN A 125 -8.74 4.55 -14.11
N THR A 126 -8.37 3.38 -14.62
CA THR A 126 -9.26 2.21 -14.70
C THR A 126 -8.68 1.04 -13.92
N PRO A 127 -9.52 0.19 -13.31
CA PRO A 127 -9.03 -0.92 -12.52
C PRO A 127 -8.35 -1.96 -13.40
N ASN A 128 -7.09 -2.28 -13.09
CA ASN A 128 -6.45 -3.48 -13.62
C ASN A 128 -6.92 -4.68 -12.79
N LYS A 129 -7.74 -5.55 -13.40
CA LYS A 129 -8.28 -6.75 -12.73
C LYS A 129 -7.34 -7.96 -12.80
N SER A 130 -6.25 -7.90 -13.56
CA SER A 130 -5.29 -9.00 -13.66
C SER A 130 -4.10 -8.83 -12.71
N TRP A 131 -3.76 -7.61 -12.31
CA TRP A 131 -2.66 -7.38 -11.37
C TRP A 131 -3.04 -7.84 -9.95
N GLY A 132 -2.24 -8.74 -9.37
CA GLY A 132 -2.46 -9.24 -8.02
C GLY A 132 -3.72 -10.09 -7.86
N ALA A 133 -4.13 -10.77 -8.92
CA ALA A 133 -5.34 -11.60 -8.96
C ALA A 133 -5.06 -13.10 -8.76
N ASN A 134 -3.81 -13.54 -8.87
CA ASN A 134 -3.48 -14.96 -8.72
C ASN A 134 -3.48 -15.38 -7.24
N ALA A 135 -3.65 -16.68 -7.00
CA ALA A 135 -3.73 -17.21 -5.64
C ALA A 135 -2.41 -17.06 -4.86
N GLU A 136 -1.27 -16.97 -5.55
CA GLU A 136 0.05 -16.71 -4.99
C GLU A 136 0.32 -15.22 -4.69
N ASP A 137 -0.46 -14.30 -5.26
CA ASP A 137 -0.25 -12.86 -5.09
C ASP A 137 -0.96 -12.30 -3.85
N VAL A 138 -1.76 -13.11 -3.16
CA VAL A 138 -2.54 -12.67 -1.99
C VAL A 138 -1.71 -12.75 -0.70
N PRO A 139 -2.01 -11.92 0.31
CA PRO A 139 -1.24 -11.93 1.55
C PRO A 139 -1.47 -13.19 2.38
N TYR A 140 -0.60 -13.41 3.37
CA TYR A 140 -0.59 -14.55 4.28
C TYR A 140 -1.95 -14.83 4.92
N SER A 141 -2.30 -16.11 5.01
CA SER A 141 -3.39 -16.61 5.84
C SER A 141 -2.99 -17.94 6.48
N LEU A 142 -3.29 -18.12 7.76
CA LEU A 142 -2.92 -19.33 8.50
C LEU A 142 -3.43 -20.62 7.84
N SER A 143 -4.65 -20.59 7.27
CA SER A 143 -5.25 -21.77 6.62
C SER A 143 -4.55 -22.23 5.34
N THR A 144 -3.73 -21.36 4.74
CA THR A 144 -2.96 -21.66 3.51
C THR A 144 -1.47 -21.86 3.80
N ASP A 145 -1.06 -21.71 5.06
CA ASP A 145 0.32 -21.88 5.50
C ASP A 145 0.70 -23.37 5.42
N LYS A 146 1.61 -23.69 4.49
CA LYS A 146 2.11 -25.05 4.34
C LYS A 146 3.30 -25.22 5.29
N LYS A 147 3.07 -25.95 6.39
CA LYS A 147 4.13 -26.43 7.28
C LYS A 147 5.19 -27.22 6.53
#